data_AF-A0A6I1VXA2-F1
#
_entry.id   AF-A0A6I1VXA2-F1
#
_cell.length_a   1.000
_cell.length_b   1.000
_cell.length_c   1.000
_cell.angle_alpha   90.00
_cell.angle_beta   90.00
_cell.angle_gamma   90.00
#
_symmetry.space_group_name_H-M   'P 1'
#
loop_
_entity.id
_entity.type
_entity.pdbx_description
1 polymer ?
#
loop_
_entity_poly.entity_id
_entity_poly.type
_entity_poly.pdbx_seq_one_letter_code
_entity_poly.pdbx_strand_id
1 'polypeptide(L)'
;LQALATLGAAVAPTPAGAADGAQVLICMLSDGPTCDEVLFGENGAALALAPGALVIVMSSIPVDTAVEQARLCAERRLRYLDAPASGG
;
A
#
# COMPACT_ATOMS: atom_id res chain seq x y z
N LEU A 1 8.88 1.48 -14.86
CA LEU A 1 9.66 2.10 -13.76
C LEU A 1 10.51 3.27 -14.23
N GLN A 2 11.23 3.19 -15.36
CA GLN A 2 12.16 4.25 -15.80
C GLN A 2 11.49 5.60 -16.11
N ALA A 3 10.27 5.63 -16.66
CA ALA A 3 9.60 6.89 -17.02
C ALA A 3 9.32 7.82 -15.83
N LEU A 4 9.01 7.30 -14.65
CA LEU A 4 8.83 8.13 -13.45
C LEU A 4 10.17 8.51 -12.81
N ALA A 5 11.18 7.63 -12.91
CA ALA A 5 12.53 7.94 -12.43
C ALA A 5 13.13 9.14 -13.17
N THR A 6 12.89 9.27 -14.48
CA THR A 6 13.30 10.46 -15.24
C THR A 6 12.58 11.74 -14.82
N LEU A 7 11.47 11.62 -14.10
CA LEU A 7 10.71 12.74 -13.52
C LEU A 7 11.02 12.97 -12.03
N GLY A 8 12.05 12.30 -11.48
CA GLY A 8 12.50 12.49 -10.11
C GLY A 8 11.90 11.55 -9.07
N ALA A 9 11.11 10.54 -9.49
CA ALA A 9 10.63 9.53 -8.56
C ALA A 9 11.78 8.61 -8.12
N ALA A 10 11.90 8.38 -6.81
CA ALA A 10 12.77 7.32 -6.29
C ALA A 10 12.15 5.95 -6.58
N VAL A 11 12.96 5.01 -7.07
CA VAL A 11 12.55 3.63 -7.33
C VAL A 11 13.23 2.73 -6.32
N ALA A 12 12.44 1.93 -5.61
CA ALA A 12 12.94 0.94 -4.66
C ALA A 12 12.82 -0.48 -5.23
N PRO A 13 13.70 -1.42 -4.82
CA PRO A 13 13.68 -2.80 -5.28
C PRO A 13 12.59 -3.66 -4.61
N THR A 14 12.01 -3.18 -3.50
CA THR A 14 10.98 -3.90 -2.72
C THR A 14 9.87 -2.95 -2.27
N PRO A 15 8.66 -3.47 -1.97
CA PRO A 15 7.57 -2.65 -1.42
C PRO A 15 7.95 -1.98 -0.10
N ALA A 16 8.58 -2.71 0.82
CA ALA A 16 9.11 -2.15 2.07
C ALA A 16 10.10 -1.01 1.82
N GLY A 17 11.03 -1.16 0.87
CA GLY A 17 11.97 -0.10 0.51
C GLY A 17 11.29 1.12 -0.11
N ALA A 18 10.17 0.93 -0.82
CA ALA A 18 9.38 2.05 -1.36
C ALA A 18 8.62 2.81 -0.28
N ALA A 19 8.30 2.14 0.84
CA ALA A 19 7.52 2.69 1.95
C ALA A 19 8.38 3.25 3.09
N ASP A 20 9.69 2.98 3.11
CA ASP A 20 10.58 3.43 4.18
C ASP A 20 10.57 4.97 4.30
N GLY A 21 10.35 5.46 5.52
CA GLY A 21 10.19 6.88 5.82
C GLY A 21 8.91 7.55 5.29
N ALA A 22 8.03 6.83 4.59
CA ALA A 22 6.79 7.38 4.08
C ALA A 22 5.74 7.58 5.19
N GLN A 23 5.02 8.69 5.12
CA GLN A 23 3.88 8.98 6.01
C GLN A 23 2.54 8.60 5.38
N VAL A 24 2.51 8.48 4.06
CA VAL A 24 1.35 8.07 3.27
C VAL A 24 1.83 7.07 2.21
N LEU A 25 1.19 5.91 2.16
CA LEU A 25 1.40 4.86 1.17
C LEU A 25 0.14 4.76 0.31
N ILE A 26 0.30 4.87 -1.01
CA ILE A 26 -0.77 4.59 -1.98
C ILE A 26 -0.50 3.24 -2.63
N CYS A 27 -1.49 2.36 -2.59
CA CYS A 27 -1.45 1.04 -3.19
C CYS A 27 -2.49 0.95 -4.30
N MET A 28 -2.03 0.74 -5.53
CA MET A 28 -2.87 0.64 -6.73
C MET A 28 -2.39 -0.54 -7.59
N LEU A 29 -3.06 -1.68 -7.44
CA LEU A 29 -2.68 -2.98 -7.98
C LEU A 29 -3.89 -3.69 -8.62
N SER A 30 -3.66 -4.85 -9.21
CA SER A 30 -4.64 -5.57 -10.03
C SER A 30 -5.82 -6.16 -9.24
N ASP A 31 -5.57 -6.66 -8.03
CA ASP A 31 -6.54 -7.45 -7.26
C ASP A 31 -6.18 -7.51 -5.77
N GLY A 32 -7.10 -8.08 -4.98
CA GLY A 32 -6.99 -8.25 -3.53
C GLY A 32 -5.76 -9.05 -3.09
N PRO A 33 -5.55 -10.28 -3.57
CA PRO A 33 -4.38 -11.09 -3.21
C PRO A 33 -3.05 -10.41 -3.51
N THR A 34 -2.96 -9.71 -4.65
CA THR A 34 -1.76 -8.94 -5.00
C THR A 34 -1.55 -7.76 -4.05
N CYS A 35 -2.64 -7.09 -3.62
CA CYS A 35 -2.55 -6.07 -2.57
C CYS A 35 -2.07 -6.64 -1.24
N ASP A 36 -2.61 -7.79 -0.82
CA ASP A 36 -2.24 -8.42 0.45
C ASP A 36 -0.76 -8.82 0.48
N GLU A 37 -0.25 -9.41 -0.60
CA GLU A 37 1.17 -9.76 -0.71
C GLU A 37 2.06 -8.50 -0.68
N VAL A 38 1.73 -7.47 -1.46
CA VAL A 38 2.54 -6.24 -1.51
C VAL A 38 2.48 -5.45 -0.20
N LEU A 39 1.37 -5.48 0.52
CA LEU A 39 1.22 -4.76 1.79
C LEU A 39 1.78 -5.54 2.97
N PHE A 40 1.54 -6.84 3.05
CA PHE A 40 1.73 -7.65 4.26
C PHE A 40 2.60 -8.90 4.07
N GLY A 41 2.98 -9.24 2.84
CA GLY A 41 3.85 -10.37 2.51
C GLY A 41 5.33 -10.16 2.86
N GLU A 42 6.20 -10.95 2.25
CA GLU A 42 7.64 -10.87 2.51
C GLU A 42 8.20 -9.56 1.93
N ASN A 43 8.66 -8.65 2.82
CA ASN A 43 8.99 -7.25 2.49
C ASN A 43 7.77 -6.38 2.12
N GLY A 44 6.61 -6.65 2.74
CA GLY A 44 5.41 -5.86 2.57
C GLY A 44 5.58 -4.38 2.95
N ALA A 45 5.00 -3.49 2.14
CA ALA A 45 5.11 -2.05 2.30
C ALA A 45 4.59 -1.56 3.67
N ALA A 46 3.50 -2.16 4.18
CA ALA A 46 2.93 -1.77 5.47
C ALA A 46 3.85 -2.15 6.65
N LEU A 47 4.80 -3.06 6.46
CA LEU A 47 5.75 -3.48 7.50
C LEU A 47 6.85 -2.44 7.76
N ALA A 48 7.14 -1.58 6.78
CA ALA A 48 8.16 -0.53 6.87
C ALA A 48 7.61 0.82 7.37
N LEU A 49 6.29 0.96 7.47
CA LEU A 49 5.66 2.22 7.88
C LEU A 49 5.75 2.46 9.38
N ALA A 50 5.97 3.72 9.76
CA ALA A 50 5.90 4.14 11.14
C ALA A 50 4.44 4.20 11.66
N PRO A 51 4.20 3.97 12.97
CA PRO A 51 2.89 4.19 13.58
C PRO A 51 2.30 5.57 13.24
N GLY A 52 1.03 5.59 12.89
CA GLY A 52 0.29 6.79 12.48
C GLY A 52 0.32 7.11 10.98
N ALA A 53 1.17 6.44 10.20
CA ALA A 53 1.16 6.54 8.74
C ALA A 53 -0.17 6.05 8.15
N LEU A 54 -0.53 6.57 6.97
CA LEU A 54 -1.77 6.25 6.27
C LEU A 54 -1.51 5.32 5.09
N VAL A 55 -2.22 4.20 5.04
CA VAL A 55 -2.31 3.32 3.88
C VAL A 55 -3.59 3.65 3.12
N ILE A 56 -3.49 3.96 1.83
CA ILE A 56 -4.61 4.22 0.94
C ILE A 56 -4.61 3.12 -0.12
N VAL A 57 -5.65 2.29 -0.14
CA VAL A 57 -5.82 1.26 -1.16
C VAL A 57 -6.82 1.77 -2.19
N MET A 58 -6.35 1.93 -3.43
CA MET A 58 -7.16 2.42 -4.54
C MET A 58 -7.53 1.31 -5.53
N SER A 59 -7.04 0.09 -5.29
CA SER A 59 -7.38 -1.10 -6.06
C SER A 59 -8.85 -1.49 -5.88
N SER A 60 -9.49 -2.01 -6.93
CA SER A 60 -10.84 -2.56 -6.83
C SER A 60 -10.80 -3.95 -6.17
N ILE A 61 -11.05 -4.01 -4.87
CA ILE A 61 -10.97 -5.23 -4.06
C ILE A 61 -12.32 -5.57 -3.41
N PRO A 62 -12.56 -6.83 -3.01
CA PRO A 62 -13.72 -7.20 -2.22
C PRO A 62 -13.77 -6.43 -0.89
N VAL A 63 -14.98 -6.13 -0.41
CA VAL A 63 -15.19 -5.43 0.88
C VAL A 63 -14.54 -6.18 2.03
N ASP A 64 -14.67 -7.50 2.09
CA ASP A 64 -14.09 -8.32 3.15
C ASP A 64 -12.55 -8.25 3.15
N THR A 65 -11.93 -8.15 1.97
CA THR A 65 -10.49 -7.90 1.85
C THR A 65 -10.13 -6.54 2.43
N ALA A 66 -10.83 -5.46 2.07
CA ALA A 66 -10.58 -4.13 2.60
C ALA A 66 -10.73 -4.06 4.13
N VAL A 67 -11.75 -4.75 4.68
CA VAL A 67 -11.97 -4.85 6.12
C VAL A 67 -10.81 -5.56 6.82
N GLU A 68 -10.32 -6.67 6.27
CA GLU A 68 -9.18 -7.39 6.83
C GLU A 68 -7.89 -6.58 6.74
N GLN A 69 -7.64 -5.91 5.63
CA GLN A 69 -6.49 -5.01 5.48
C GLN A 69 -6.55 -3.87 6.52
N ALA A 70 -7.72 -3.27 6.75
CA ALA A 70 -7.91 -2.27 7.79
C ALA A 70 -7.59 -2.81 9.19
N ARG A 71 -8.02 -4.04 9.49
CA ARG A 71 -7.72 -4.73 10.75
C ARG A 71 -6.21 -4.93 10.95
N LEU A 72 -5.51 -5.45 9.93
CA LEU A 72 -4.06 -5.67 9.94
C LEU A 72 -3.28 -4.35 10.08
N CYS A 73 -3.75 -3.27 9.43
CA CYS A 73 -3.19 -1.93 9.61
C CYS A 73 -3.37 -1.43 11.05
N ALA A 74 -4.55 -1.61 11.64
CA ALA A 74 -4.84 -1.17 13.01
C ALA A 74 -3.97 -1.89 14.05
N GLU A 75 -3.72 -3.19 13.92
CA GLU A 75 -2.79 -3.95 14.77
C GLU A 75 -1.37 -3.36 14.77
N ARG A 76 -0.99 -2.73 13.66
CA ARG A 76 0.31 -2.06 13.47
C ARG A 76 0.29 -0.57 13.83
N ARG A 77 -0.84 -0.07 14.33
CA ARG A 77 -1.08 1.36 14.61
C ARG A 77 -0.98 2.24 13.36
N LEU A 78 -1.34 1.68 12.21
CA LEU A 78 -1.47 2.42 10.94
C LEU A 78 -2.91 2.88 10.75
N ARG A 79 -3.10 3.93 9.97
CA ARG A 79 -4.42 4.34 9.46
C ARG A 79 -4.65 3.68 8.11
N TYR A 80 -5.89 3.39 7.77
CA TYR A 80 -6.27 2.75 6.51
C TYR A 80 -7.44 3.49 5.85
N LEU A 81 -7.41 3.61 4.53
CA LEU A 81 -8.48 4.16 3.70
C LEU A 81 -8.66 3.28 2.45
N ASP A 82 -9.82 2.68 2.32
CA ASP A 82 -10.29 2.06 1.08
C ASP A 82 -10.88 3.17 0.18
N ALA A 83 -10.29 3.38 -1.00
CA ALA A 83 -10.60 4.46 -1.93
C ALA A 83 -10.52 3.99 -3.40
N PRO A 84 -11.30 2.99 -3.81
CA PRO A 84 -11.24 2.44 -5.16
C PRO A 84 -11.59 3.49 -6.21
N ALA A 85 -10.86 3.49 -7.32
CA ALA A 85 -11.11 4.42 -8.43
C ALA A 85 -12.19 3.89 -9.39
N SER A 86 -13.05 4.80 -9.88
CA SER A 86 -14.00 4.53 -10.97
C SER A 86 -13.83 5.55 -12.09
N GLY A 87 -13.62 5.10 -13.32
CA GLY A 87 -13.57 5.99 -14.50
C GLY A 87 -12.28 5.93 -15.30
N GLY A 88 -11.86 4.72 -15.70
CA GLY A 88 -10.79 4.56 -16.69
C GLY A 88 -11.06 5.30 -18.00
#